data_AF-A0A847YXQ3-F1
#
_entry.id   AF-A0A847YXQ3-F1
#
_cell.length_a   1.000
_cell.length_b   1.000
_cell.length_c   1.000
_cell.angle_alpha   90.00
_cell.angle_beta   90.00
_cell.angle_gamma   90.00
#
_symmetry.space_group_name_H-M   'P 1'
#
loop_
_entity.id
_entity.type
_entity.pdbx_description
1 polymer ?
#
loop_
_entity_poly.entity_id
_entity_poly.type
_entity_poly.pdbx_seq_one_letter_code
_entity_poly.pdbx_strand_id
1 'polypeptide(L)'
;MKVYFSASLSGLAGKERALKLINLIEKSGHTILGKKQLLDQNTSCSVCFSQKDHHMQCCELAVLEGSMPVSIAVSYDLGRLIERSKPIIFLYENETDRRLLTARDKMVVSQYSQEDLGEVLDWAFSEIKHNLYRRFTFFISPKIDTFLDFVTKKQRISRSEYIRDLIEKNMLDSYPI
;
A
#
# COMPACT_ATOMS: atom_id res chain seq x y z
N MET A 1 -6.83 2.32 3.83
CA MET A 1 -6.46 1.12 3.05
C MET A 1 -5.85 0.07 3.96
N LYS A 2 -5.96 -1.21 3.63
CA LYS A 2 -5.26 -2.34 4.23
C LYS A 2 -3.81 -2.36 3.72
N VAL A 3 -2.86 -2.10 4.62
CA VAL A 3 -1.44 -1.97 4.32
C VAL A 3 -0.68 -3.21 4.82
N TYR A 4 0.11 -3.82 3.95
CA TYR A 4 1.17 -4.74 4.36
C TYR A 4 2.40 -3.91 4.73
N PHE A 5 2.97 -4.12 5.92
CA PHE A 5 4.17 -3.42 6.36
C PHE A 5 5.31 -4.40 6.58
N SER A 6 6.51 -4.05 6.10
CA SER A 6 7.73 -4.83 6.38
C SER A 6 8.91 -3.89 6.58
N ALA A 7 9.75 -4.21 7.54
CA ALA A 7 10.90 -3.40 7.93
C ALA A 7 12.01 -4.30 8.49
N SER A 8 13.24 -3.79 8.48
CA SER A 8 14.32 -4.41 9.24
C SER A 8 14.14 -4.12 10.73
N LEU A 9 13.76 -5.14 11.51
CA LEU A 9 13.61 -5.03 12.97
C LEU A 9 14.90 -5.35 13.74
N SER A 10 16.03 -5.47 13.04
CA SER A 10 17.33 -5.70 13.66
C SER A 10 17.84 -4.41 14.32
N GLY A 11 18.32 -4.54 15.55
CA GLY A 11 18.81 -3.41 16.34
C GLY A 11 17.70 -2.48 16.88
N LEU A 12 18.10 -1.57 17.76
CA LEU A 12 17.18 -0.62 18.41
C LEU A 12 16.63 0.41 17.40
N ALA A 13 17.53 0.99 16.59
CA ALA A 13 17.18 1.97 15.57
C ALA A 13 16.19 1.44 14.52
N GLY A 14 16.34 0.19 14.07
CA GLY A 14 15.40 -0.45 13.16
C GLY A 14 13.98 -0.56 13.75
N LYS A 15 13.88 -0.96 15.02
CA LYS A 15 12.60 -1.05 15.74
C LYS A 15 11.94 0.31 15.94
N GLU A 16 12.70 1.33 16.32
CA GLU A 16 12.19 2.70 16.49
C GLU A 16 11.65 3.27 15.18
N ARG A 17 12.39 3.11 14.07
CA ARG A 17 11.94 3.51 12.73
C ARG A 17 10.67 2.79 12.33
N ALA A 18 10.61 1.47 12.54
CA ALA A 18 9.43 0.67 12.22
C ALA A 18 8.19 1.13 13.02
N LEU A 19 8.34 1.40 14.32
CA LEU A 19 7.27 1.91 15.16
C LEU A 19 6.79 3.30 14.73
N LYS A 20 7.73 4.20 14.39
CA LYS A 20 7.43 5.54 13.88
C LYS A 20 6.60 5.47 12.60
N LEU A 21 7.01 4.62 11.64
CA LEU A 21 6.26 4.39 10.41
C LEU A 21 4.87 3.78 10.66
N ILE A 22 4.76 2.77 11.52
CA ILE A 22 3.48 2.17 11.89
C ILE A 22 2.50 3.25 12.39
N ASN A 23 2.96 4.11 13.30
CA ASN A 23 2.14 5.17 13.87
C ASN A 23 1.73 6.21 12.82
N LEU A 24 2.63 6.59 11.90
CA LEU A 24 2.31 7.52 10.83
C LEU A 24 1.27 6.94 9.85
N ILE A 25 1.45 5.68 9.43
CA ILE A 25 0.51 4.98 8.55
C ILE A 25 -0.89 4.94 9.17
N GLU A 26 -0.99 4.60 10.47
CA GLU A 26 -2.27 4.57 11.18
C GLU A 26 -2.88 5.97 11.34
N LYS A 27 -2.06 6.99 11.63
CA LYS A 27 -2.51 8.38 11.73
C LYS A 27 -3.09 8.90 10.43
N SER A 28 -2.58 8.45 9.28
CA SER A 28 -3.13 8.77 7.95
C SER A 28 -4.39 7.95 7.60
N GLY A 29 -4.94 7.17 8.54
CA GLY A 29 -6.21 6.45 8.39
C GLY A 29 -6.10 5.08 7.72
N HIS A 30 -4.89 4.50 7.66
CA HIS A 30 -4.66 3.18 7.06
C HIS A 30 -4.58 2.08 8.13
N THR A 31 -5.02 0.87 7.79
CA THR A 31 -5.00 -0.29 8.69
C THR A 31 -3.85 -1.20 8.33
N ILE A 32 -2.97 -1.52 9.29
CA ILE A 32 -1.84 -2.43 9.06
C ILE A 32 -2.27 -3.88 9.31
N LEU A 33 -2.08 -4.74 8.30
CA LEU A 33 -2.34 -6.18 8.41
C LEU A 33 -1.24 -6.85 9.24
N GLY A 34 -1.62 -7.71 10.17
CA GLY A 34 -0.65 -8.47 10.97
C GLY A 34 0.15 -7.65 11.99
N LYS A 35 -0.31 -6.46 12.39
CA LYS A 35 0.39 -5.58 13.35
C LYS A 35 0.84 -6.30 14.62
N LYS A 36 -0.01 -7.15 15.20
CA LYS A 36 0.31 -7.89 16.42
C LYS A 36 1.54 -8.78 16.22
N GLN A 37 1.57 -9.53 15.11
CA GLN A 37 2.66 -10.43 14.76
C GLN A 37 3.95 -9.70 14.37
N LEU A 38 3.83 -8.51 13.76
CA LEU A 38 4.97 -7.63 13.49
C LEU A 38 5.67 -7.18 14.78
N LEU A 39 4.92 -6.98 15.86
CA LEU A 39 5.43 -6.49 17.15
C LEU A 39 5.81 -7.62 18.12
N ASP A 40 5.35 -8.85 17.88
CA ASP A 40 5.54 -10.00 18.77
C ASP A 40 6.68 -10.92 18.29
N GLN A 41 7.82 -10.88 19.00
CA GLN A 41 9.05 -11.60 18.66
C GLN A 41 8.99 -13.12 18.94
N ASN A 42 7.93 -13.61 19.57
CA ASN A 42 7.83 -15.02 20.02
C ASN A 42 7.14 -15.96 19.03
N THR A 43 6.84 -15.50 17.81
CA THR A 43 6.08 -16.30 16.83
C THR A 43 7.00 -17.20 16.01
N SER A 44 6.69 -18.50 15.92
CA SER A 44 7.43 -19.48 15.11
C SER A 44 7.54 -19.07 13.62
N CYS A 45 8.71 -19.31 13.01
CA CYS A 45 9.08 -18.84 11.67
C CYS A 45 8.16 -19.35 10.54
N SER A 46 7.65 -20.59 10.62
CA SER A 46 6.76 -21.17 9.59
C SER A 46 5.34 -20.59 9.63
N VAL A 47 4.83 -20.29 10.83
CA VAL A 47 3.53 -19.64 11.04
C VAL A 47 3.57 -18.18 10.59
N CYS A 48 4.71 -17.51 10.79
CA CYS A 48 4.95 -16.16 10.30
C CYS A 48 4.90 -16.09 8.77
N PHE A 49 5.40 -17.11 8.07
CA PHE A 49 5.49 -17.11 6.61
C PHE A 49 4.13 -17.26 5.91
N SER A 50 3.29 -18.21 6.33
CA SER A 50 1.96 -18.39 5.74
C SER A 50 1.04 -17.19 6.01
N GLN A 51 1.16 -16.59 7.19
CA GLN A 51 0.42 -15.37 7.54
C GLN A 51 0.90 -14.16 6.72
N LYS A 52 2.22 -14.03 6.49
CA LYS A 52 2.76 -12.99 5.60
C LYS A 52 2.18 -13.11 4.20
N ASP A 53 2.15 -14.32 3.63
CA ASP A 53 1.65 -14.51 2.27
C ASP A 53 0.16 -14.15 2.15
N HIS A 54 -0.65 -14.54 3.16
CA HIS A 54 -2.04 -14.14 3.26
C HIS A 54 -2.20 -12.61 3.38
N HIS A 55 -1.40 -11.94 4.22
CA HIS A 55 -1.45 -10.48 4.34
C HIS A 55 -1.02 -9.77 3.05
N MET A 56 0.00 -10.27 2.33
CA MET A 56 0.38 -9.76 1.02
C MET A 56 -0.73 -9.95 -0.01
N GLN A 57 -1.49 -11.04 0.06
CA GLN A 57 -2.64 -11.27 -0.81
C GLN A 57 -3.77 -10.28 -0.52
N CYS A 58 -4.10 -10.08 0.76
CA CYS A 58 -5.21 -9.24 1.19
C CYS A 58 -4.91 -7.74 1.27
N CYS A 59 -3.64 -7.32 1.16
CA CYS A 59 -3.30 -5.91 1.21
C CYS A 59 -3.68 -5.20 -0.09
N GLU A 60 -4.08 -3.94 0.06
CA GLU A 60 -4.32 -3.01 -1.04
C GLU A 60 -3.03 -2.26 -1.42
N LEU A 61 -2.09 -2.16 -0.49
CA LEU A 61 -0.81 -1.47 -0.62
C LEU A 61 0.23 -2.08 0.31
N ALA A 62 1.48 -2.11 -0.13
CA ALA A 62 2.61 -2.45 0.73
C ALA A 62 3.47 -1.23 1.01
N VAL A 63 3.91 -1.08 2.26
CA VAL A 63 4.92 -0.10 2.68
C VAL A 63 6.12 -0.88 3.19
N LEU A 64 7.27 -0.68 2.57
CA LEU A 64 8.51 -1.37 2.89
C LEU A 64 9.54 -0.36 3.39
N GLU A 65 10.01 -0.55 4.62
CA GLU A 65 11.14 0.17 5.20
C GLU A 65 12.41 -0.60 4.84
N GLY A 66 13.22 0.01 4.00
CA GLY A 66 14.36 -0.62 3.37
C GLY A 66 15.71 -0.17 3.90
N SER A 67 15.82 0.67 4.94
CA SER A 67 17.11 1.25 5.36
C SER A 67 18.15 0.22 5.73
N MET A 68 19.43 0.60 5.59
CA MET A 68 20.53 -0.33 5.79
C MET A 68 20.77 -0.69 7.26
N PRO A 69 21.23 -1.92 7.54
CA PRO A 69 21.32 -3.04 6.59
C PRO A 69 19.93 -3.57 6.21
N VAL A 70 19.67 -3.70 4.91
CA VAL A 70 18.41 -4.26 4.40
C VAL A 70 18.33 -5.72 4.82
N SER A 71 17.24 -6.10 5.48
CA SER A 71 17.03 -7.51 5.84
C SER A 71 16.67 -8.35 4.61
N ILE A 72 17.13 -9.61 4.59
CA ILE A 72 16.72 -10.61 3.59
C ILE A 72 15.19 -10.73 3.52
N ALA A 73 14.51 -10.59 4.67
CA ALA A 73 13.05 -10.63 4.75
C ALA A 73 12.39 -9.49 3.97
N VAL A 74 12.89 -8.25 4.09
CA VAL A 74 12.35 -7.11 3.32
C VAL A 74 12.56 -7.29 1.82
N SER A 75 13.74 -7.77 1.41
CA SER A 75 14.03 -8.06 0.00
C SER A 75 13.15 -9.18 -0.56
N TYR A 76 12.92 -10.24 0.21
CA TYR A 76 12.00 -11.32 -0.14
C TYR A 76 10.57 -10.80 -0.31
N ASP A 77 10.10 -10.02 0.66
CA ASP A 77 8.76 -9.43 0.65
C ASP A 77 8.58 -8.52 -0.59
N LEU A 78 9.59 -7.70 -0.91
CA LEU A 78 9.59 -6.86 -2.12
C LEU A 78 9.38 -7.68 -3.40
N GLY A 79 10.15 -8.76 -3.58
CA GLY A 79 10.02 -9.63 -4.76
C GLY A 79 8.61 -10.22 -4.89
N ARG A 80 8.07 -10.76 -3.79
CA ARG A 80 6.71 -11.36 -3.77
C ARG A 80 5.61 -10.35 -4.03
N LEU A 81 5.76 -9.12 -3.58
CA LEU A 81 4.80 -8.04 -3.84
C LEU A 81 4.84 -7.58 -5.30
N ILE A 82 6.03 -7.51 -5.91
CA ILE A 82 6.21 -7.21 -7.33
C ILE A 82 5.55 -8.28 -8.20
N GLU A 83 5.80 -9.57 -7.93
CA GLU A 83 5.17 -10.69 -8.65
C GLU A 83 3.64 -10.62 -8.63
N ARG A 84 3.08 -10.17 -7.50
CA ARG A 84 1.64 -10.01 -7.30
C ARG A 84 1.07 -8.71 -7.87
N SER A 85 1.90 -7.89 -8.53
CA SER A 85 1.49 -6.59 -9.05
C SER A 85 0.83 -5.69 -7.99
N LYS A 86 1.24 -5.84 -6.72
CA LYS A 86 0.79 -5.00 -5.62
C LYS A 86 1.44 -3.62 -5.75
N PRO A 87 0.72 -2.55 -5.42
CA PRO A 87 1.35 -1.25 -5.28
C PRO A 87 2.27 -1.23 -4.06
N ILE A 88 3.41 -0.56 -4.19
CA ILE A 88 4.49 -0.58 -3.20
C ILE A 88 4.97 0.85 -2.97
N ILE A 89 5.04 1.26 -1.72
CA ILE A 89 5.84 2.39 -1.27
C ILE A 89 7.09 1.80 -0.62
N PHE A 90 8.26 2.12 -1.17
CA PHE A 90 9.55 1.67 -0.66
C PHE A 90 10.30 2.89 -0.13
N LEU A 91 10.52 2.92 1.17
CA LEU A 91 11.16 4.03 1.89
C LEU A 91 12.55 3.62 2.36
N TYR A 92 13.50 4.56 2.34
CA TYR A 92 14.83 4.34 2.90
C TYR A 92 15.44 5.64 3.42
N GLU A 93 16.19 5.51 4.50
CA GLU A 93 16.96 6.60 5.11
C GLU A 93 18.25 6.88 4.32
N ASN A 94 18.71 8.13 4.39
CA ASN A 94 19.92 8.68 3.74
C ASN A 94 21.15 7.73 3.70
N GLU A 95 22.00 7.95 2.67
CA GLU A 95 23.35 7.37 2.45
C GLU A 95 23.48 6.00 1.77
N THR A 96 22.43 5.47 1.14
CA THR A 96 22.58 4.24 0.32
C THR A 96 22.23 4.48 -1.13
N ASP A 97 23.20 4.31 -2.03
CA ASP A 97 22.96 4.32 -3.47
C ASP A 97 22.01 3.17 -3.84
N ARG A 98 20.75 3.52 -4.14
CA ARG A 98 19.68 2.59 -4.56
C ARG A 98 19.33 2.73 -6.03
N ARG A 99 20.27 3.15 -6.87
CA ARG A 99 20.10 3.23 -8.33
C ARG A 99 19.54 1.94 -8.98
N LEU A 100 19.71 0.79 -8.33
CA LEU A 100 19.16 -0.49 -8.79
C LEU A 100 17.67 -0.69 -8.50
N LEU A 101 17.08 0.05 -7.57
CA LEU A 101 15.63 0.07 -7.34
C LEU A 101 15.00 1.12 -8.26
N THR A 102 14.83 0.75 -9.52
CA THR A 102 14.14 1.61 -10.48
C THR A 102 12.65 1.60 -10.16
N ALA A 103 12.06 2.79 -10.02
CA ALA A 103 10.61 2.95 -9.90
C ALA A 103 9.91 2.24 -11.07
N ARG A 104 8.78 1.59 -10.77
CA ARG A 104 7.91 0.90 -11.73
C ARG A 104 6.52 1.51 -11.66
N ASP A 105 5.65 1.23 -12.63
CA ASP A 105 4.27 1.76 -12.72
C ASP A 105 3.44 1.68 -11.43
N LYS A 106 3.74 0.76 -10.51
CA LYS A 106 3.04 0.59 -9.22
C LYS A 106 3.97 0.71 -8.02
N MET A 107 5.11 1.39 -8.15
CA MET A 107 6.09 1.48 -7.10
C MET A 107 6.60 2.91 -6.95
N VAL A 108 6.40 3.48 -5.77
CA VAL A 108 7.03 4.73 -5.35
C VAL A 108 8.25 4.37 -4.51
N VAL A 109 9.42 4.85 -4.94
CA VAL A 109 10.68 4.69 -4.21
C VAL A 109 11.08 6.07 -3.71
N SER A 110 11.19 6.24 -2.40
CA SER A 110 11.52 7.54 -1.82
C SER A 110 12.54 7.45 -0.71
N GLN A 111 13.40 8.45 -0.70
CA GLN A 111 14.36 8.71 0.36
C GLN A 111 13.70 9.58 1.45
N TYR A 112 14.11 9.39 2.69
CA TYR A 112 13.70 10.24 3.81
C TYR A 112 14.87 10.52 4.77
N SER A 113 14.69 11.55 5.58
CA SER A 113 15.41 11.82 6.82
C SER A 113 14.46 11.71 8.02
N GLN A 114 15.01 11.72 9.24
CA GLN A 114 14.16 11.61 10.44
C GLN A 114 13.17 12.78 10.58
N GLU A 115 13.52 13.94 10.02
CA GLU A 115 12.77 15.18 10.09
C GLU A 115 11.61 15.21 9.09
N ASP A 116 11.79 14.65 7.89
CA ASP A 116 10.82 14.76 6.78
C ASP A 116 9.96 13.49 6.58
N LEU A 117 10.23 12.40 7.32
CA LEU A 117 9.58 11.10 7.13
C LEU A 117 8.05 11.17 7.02
N GLY A 118 7.40 12.02 7.81
CA GLY A 118 5.95 12.21 7.74
C GLY A 118 5.50 12.80 6.41
N GLU A 119 6.16 13.86 5.96
CA GLU A 119 5.88 14.53 4.69
C GLU A 119 6.15 13.61 3.50
N VAL A 120 7.28 12.89 3.53
CA VAL A 120 7.66 11.93 2.49
C VAL A 120 6.63 10.79 2.39
N LEU A 121 6.16 10.27 3.53
CA LEU A 121 5.17 9.20 3.55
C LEU A 121 3.82 9.68 3.00
N ASP A 122 3.37 10.88 3.38
CA ASP A 122 2.11 11.45 2.89
C ASP A 122 2.17 11.73 1.38
N TRP A 123 3.29 12.28 0.89
CA TRP A 123 3.55 12.44 -0.53
C TRP A 123 3.51 11.08 -1.26
N ALA A 124 4.20 10.06 -0.72
CA ALA A 124 4.24 8.74 -1.34
C ALA A 124 2.86 8.07 -1.41
N PHE A 125 2.01 8.25 -0.39
CA PHE A 125 0.61 7.81 -0.44
C PHE A 125 -0.22 8.54 -1.49
N SER A 126 0.01 9.84 -1.69
CA SER A 126 -0.65 10.59 -2.76
C SER A 126 -0.20 10.09 -4.13
N GLU A 127 1.11 9.94 -4.31
CA GLU A 127 1.73 9.53 -5.58
C GLU A 127 1.30 8.11 -5.98
N ILE A 128 1.30 7.16 -5.04
CA ILE A 128 0.87 5.80 -5.33
C ILE A 128 -0.62 5.74 -5.71
N LYS A 129 -1.48 6.59 -5.10
CA LYS A 129 -2.89 6.69 -5.49
C LYS A 129 -3.03 7.18 -6.92
N HIS A 130 -2.24 8.18 -7.33
CA HIS A 130 -2.24 8.63 -8.73
C HIS A 130 -1.85 7.53 -9.71
N ASN A 131 -0.88 6.69 -9.35
CA ASN A 131 -0.41 5.58 -10.17
C ASN A 131 -1.37 4.36 -10.18
N LEU A 132 -2.19 4.20 -9.14
CA LEU A 132 -3.13 3.09 -9.01
C LEU A 132 -4.39 3.26 -9.86
N TYR A 133 -4.92 4.47 -9.96
CA TYR A 133 -6.15 4.72 -10.70
C TYR A 133 -5.86 4.98 -12.18
N ARG A 134 -6.14 3.99 -13.04
CA ARG A 134 -6.10 4.19 -14.50
C ARG A 134 -7.36 4.88 -14.98
N ARG A 135 -7.21 5.87 -15.87
CA ARG A 135 -8.35 6.48 -16.56
C ARG A 135 -8.93 5.47 -17.55
N PHE A 136 -10.23 5.25 -17.46
CA PHE A 136 -11.01 4.49 -18.42
C PHE A 136 -12.02 5.43 -19.07
N THR A 137 -12.10 5.40 -20.40
CA THR A 137 -13.02 6.22 -21.19
C THR A 137 -13.92 5.29 -21.99
N PHE A 138 -15.22 5.56 -21.97
CA PHE A 138 -16.22 4.84 -22.75
C PHE A 138 -17.39 5.76 -23.08
N PHE A 139 -18.14 5.40 -24.11
CA PHE A 139 -19.34 6.12 -24.49
C PHE A 139 -20.54 5.61 -23.70
N ILE A 140 -21.42 6.52 -23.29
CA ILE A 140 -22.69 6.22 -22.63
C ILE A 140 -23.85 6.83 -23.41
N SER A 141 -25.03 6.22 -23.29
CA SER A 141 -26.25 6.77 -23.87
C SER A 141 -26.73 8.00 -23.06
N PRO A 142 -27.52 8.92 -23.66
CA PRO A 142 -28.09 10.06 -22.93
C PRO A 142 -28.93 9.67 -21.72
N LYS A 143 -29.57 8.50 -21.78
CA LYS A 143 -30.36 7.95 -20.67
C LYS A 143 -29.48 7.58 -19.47
N ILE A 144 -28.31 6.96 -19.73
CA ILE A 144 -27.34 6.64 -18.66
C ILE A 144 -26.76 7.92 -18.09
N ASP A 145 -26.44 8.90 -18.93
CA ASP A 145 -25.90 10.19 -18.47
C ASP A 145 -26.87 10.91 -17.52
N THR A 146 -28.14 11.00 -17.91
CA THR A 146 -29.22 11.58 -17.09
C THR A 146 -29.39 10.82 -15.76
N PHE A 147 -29.32 9.49 -15.79
CA PHE A 147 -29.40 8.66 -14.59
C PHE A 147 -28.23 8.91 -13.64
N LEU A 148 -27.00 8.96 -14.15
CA LEU A 148 -25.81 9.25 -13.34
C LEU A 148 -25.91 10.63 -12.68
N ASP A 149 -26.42 11.65 -13.38
CA ASP A 149 -26.64 12.98 -12.78
C ASP A 149 -27.67 12.98 -11.65
N PHE A 150 -28.75 12.22 -11.81
CA PHE A 150 -29.75 12.09 -10.76
C PHE A 150 -29.16 11.42 -9.51
N VAL A 151 -28.46 10.30 -9.68
CA VAL A 151 -27.93 9.52 -8.55
C VAL A 151 -26.82 10.26 -7.82
N THR A 152 -25.88 10.86 -8.55
CA THR A 152 -24.76 11.60 -7.95
C THR A 152 -25.22 12.80 -7.13
N LYS A 153 -26.24 13.54 -7.59
CA LYS A 153 -26.87 14.61 -6.80
C LYS A 153 -27.56 14.10 -5.55
N LYS A 154 -28.28 12.97 -5.65
CA LYS A 154 -29.00 12.37 -4.52
C LYS A 154 -28.04 11.81 -3.46
N GLN A 155 -26.95 11.18 -3.88
CA GLN A 155 -25.99 10.49 -2.99
C GLN A 155 -24.79 11.37 -2.60
N ARG A 156 -24.61 12.54 -3.24
CA ARG A 156 -23.47 13.45 -3.04
C ARG A 156 -22.10 12.81 -3.29
N ILE A 157 -22.02 11.97 -4.33
CA ILE A 157 -20.78 11.32 -4.79
C ILE A 157 -20.52 11.67 -6.26
N SER A 158 -19.30 11.43 -6.74
CA SER A 158 -18.99 11.65 -8.15
C SER A 158 -19.54 10.55 -9.07
N ARG A 159 -19.71 10.83 -10.38
CA ARG A 159 -20.13 9.81 -11.37
C ARG A 159 -19.15 8.64 -11.39
N SER A 160 -17.85 8.93 -11.33
CA SER A 160 -16.78 7.93 -11.33
C SER A 160 -16.80 7.06 -10.08
N GLU A 161 -17.09 7.64 -8.93
CA GLU A 161 -17.24 6.90 -7.66
C GLU A 161 -18.45 5.97 -7.71
N TYR A 162 -19.61 6.45 -8.14
CA TYR A 162 -20.78 5.60 -8.30
C TYR A 162 -20.55 4.39 -9.23
N ILE A 163 -19.90 4.60 -10.39
CA ILE A 163 -19.58 3.52 -11.33
C ILE A 163 -18.58 2.54 -10.71
N ARG A 164 -17.57 3.05 -10.00
CA ARG A 164 -16.57 2.21 -9.33
C ARG A 164 -17.23 1.30 -8.30
N ASP A 165 -18.09 1.85 -7.45
CA ASP A 165 -18.77 1.09 -6.40
C ASP A 165 -19.66 0.00 -6.99
N LEU A 166 -20.34 0.26 -8.12
CA LEU A 166 -21.11 -0.75 -8.85
C LEU A 166 -20.22 -1.89 -9.37
N ILE A 167 -19.06 -1.57 -9.92
CA ILE A 167 -18.11 -2.56 -10.44
C ILE A 167 -17.51 -3.36 -9.28
N GLU A 168 -17.04 -2.71 -8.22
CA GLU A 168 -16.47 -3.37 -7.05
C GLU A 168 -17.47 -4.32 -6.39
N LYS A 169 -18.72 -3.88 -6.25
CA LYS A 169 -19.80 -4.75 -5.77
C LYS A 169 -20.00 -5.95 -6.69
N ASN A 170 -20.07 -5.74 -8.01
CA ASN A 170 -20.25 -6.84 -8.95
C ASN A 170 -19.06 -7.82 -8.98
N MET A 171 -17.84 -7.32 -8.77
CA MET A 171 -16.64 -8.14 -8.63
C MET A 171 -16.75 -9.06 -7.42
N LEU A 172 -17.15 -8.53 -6.25
CA LEU A 172 -17.36 -9.33 -5.04
C LEU A 172 -18.41 -10.44 -5.25
N ASP A 173 -19.48 -10.14 -5.99
CA ASP A 173 -20.57 -11.09 -6.25
C ASP A 173 -20.19 -12.15 -7.32
N SER A 174 -19.37 -11.79 -8.32
CA SER A 174 -19.12 -12.62 -9.52
C SER A 174 -17.76 -13.34 -9.51
N TYR A 175 -16.79 -12.82 -8.76
CA TYR A 175 -15.44 -13.37 -8.61
C TYR A 175 -15.02 -13.26 -7.15
N PRO A 176 -15.21 -14.30 -6.32
CA PRO A 176 -14.66 -14.30 -4.97
C PRO A 176 -13.12 -14.34 -5.08
N ILE A 177 -12.48 -13.20 -4.79
CA ILE A 177 -11.02 -13.08 -4.63
C ILE A 177 -10.64 -13.54 -3.23
#